data_AF-J0WMF1-F1
#
_entry.id   AF-J0WMF1-F1
#
_cell.length_a   1.000
_cell.length_b   1.000
_cell.length_c   1.000
_cell.angle_alpha   90.00
_cell.angle_beta   90.00
_cell.angle_gamma   90.00
#
_symmetry.space_group_name_H-M   'P 1'
#
loop_
_entity.id
_entity.type
_entity.pdbx_description
1 polymer ?
#
loop_
_entity_poly.entity_id
_entity_poly.type
_entity_poly.pdbx_seq_one_letter_code
_entity_poly.pdbx_strand_id
1 'polypeptide(L)'
;MVSTKKRANSPAAADVPSHRLRATRQKAADRGPPAPPKARYCKTCRAPMKGHSKADCALSKNAPAALEAKVATCEEVALAVHTDFISRRIDEVVAL
;
A
#
# COMPACT_ATOMS: atom_id res chain seq x y z
N MET A 1 -42.62 18.98 11.23
CA MET A 1 -42.94 18.50 9.87
C MET A 1 -41.65 18.12 9.17
N VAL A 2 -41.35 16.83 9.03
CA VAL A 2 -40.18 16.34 8.27
C VAL A 2 -40.68 15.33 7.24
N SER A 3 -40.55 15.70 5.97
CA SER A 3 -41.07 15.02 4.80
C SER A 3 -40.11 13.88 4.38
N THR A 4 -40.50 12.63 4.58
CA THR A 4 -39.76 11.44 4.10
C THR A 4 -40.15 11.11 2.65
N LYS A 5 -39.98 12.08 1.76
CA LYS A 5 -40.24 11.92 0.33
C LYS A 5 -39.03 11.33 -0.39
N LYS A 6 -38.79 10.03 -0.22
CA LYS A 6 -38.24 9.08 -1.22
C LYS A 6 -38.44 7.63 -0.74
N ARG A 7 -39.70 7.17 -0.66
CA ARG A 7 -39.96 5.73 -0.78
C ARG A 7 -39.83 5.40 -2.26
N ALA A 8 -38.62 4.99 -2.66
CA ALA A 8 -38.45 4.31 -3.92
C ALA A 8 -39.36 3.08 -3.91
N ASN A 9 -40.20 2.94 -4.93
CA ASN A 9 -41.04 1.78 -5.15
C ASN A 9 -40.15 0.54 -5.27
N SER A 10 -40.08 -0.27 -4.23
CA SER A 10 -39.49 -1.61 -4.30
C SER A 10 -40.33 -2.42 -5.29
N PRO A 11 -39.76 -2.95 -6.38
CA PRO A 11 -40.53 -3.76 -7.32
C PRO A 11 -40.92 -5.05 -6.60
N ALA A 12 -42.22 -5.25 -6.47
CA ALA A 12 -42.91 -6.51 -6.21
C ALA A 12 -42.17 -7.50 -5.30
N ALA A 13 -42.61 -7.58 -4.05
CA ALA A 13 -42.72 -8.88 -3.39
C ALA A 13 -43.74 -9.72 -4.19
N ALA A 14 -43.33 -10.17 -5.39
CA ALA A 14 -44.03 -11.21 -6.11
C ALA A 14 -44.05 -12.42 -5.18
N ASP A 15 -45.22 -13.00 -5.03
CA ASP A 15 -45.52 -14.14 -4.17
C ASP A 15 -44.53 -15.29 -4.48
N VAL A 16 -43.40 -15.32 -3.76
CA VAL A 16 -42.40 -16.37 -3.90
C VAL A 16 -42.93 -17.54 -3.09
N PRO A 17 -43.19 -18.71 -3.70
CA PRO A 17 -43.71 -19.86 -2.97
C PRO A 17 -42.84 -20.11 -1.73
N SER A 18 -43.47 -20.21 -0.55
CA SER A 18 -42.78 -20.30 0.75
C SER A 18 -41.68 -21.37 0.77
N HIS A 19 -41.87 -22.46 0.00
CA HIS A 19 -40.90 -23.51 -0.22
C HIS A 19 -39.58 -23.01 -0.85
N ARG A 20 -39.61 -22.08 -1.81
CA ARG A 20 -38.40 -21.47 -2.39
C ARG A 20 -37.65 -20.61 -1.38
N LEU A 21 -38.35 -19.83 -0.56
CA LEU A 21 -37.74 -19.02 0.51
C LEU A 21 -37.16 -19.89 1.62
N ARG A 22 -37.81 -21.01 1.96
CA ARG A 22 -37.30 -21.98 2.94
C ARG A 22 -36.07 -22.70 2.41
N ALA A 23 -36.08 -23.13 1.14
CA ALA A 23 -34.94 -23.80 0.51
C ALA A 23 -33.71 -22.88 0.37
N THR A 24 -33.89 -21.58 0.07
CA THR A 24 -32.78 -20.63 0.03
C THR A 24 -32.23 -20.32 1.41
N ARG A 25 -33.08 -20.21 2.43
CA ARG A 25 -32.66 -20.07 3.84
C ARG A 25 -31.93 -21.31 4.35
N GLN A 26 -32.39 -22.52 4.01
CA GLN A 26 -31.71 -23.77 4.34
C GLN A 26 -30.32 -23.82 3.69
N LYS A 27 -30.23 -23.54 2.38
CA LYS A 27 -28.94 -23.48 1.66
C LYS A 27 -27.99 -22.40 2.19
N ALA A 28 -28.50 -21.31 2.75
CA ALA A 28 -27.69 -20.28 3.39
C ALA A 28 -27.19 -20.72 4.77
N ALA A 29 -28.01 -21.44 5.54
CA ALA A 29 -27.60 -22.04 6.80
C ALA A 29 -26.54 -23.14 6.60
N ASP A 30 -26.67 -23.95 5.54
CA ASP A 30 -25.74 -25.03 5.19
C ASP A 30 -24.38 -24.52 4.66
N ARG A 31 -24.32 -23.27 4.17
CA ARG A 31 -23.09 -22.68 3.60
C ARG A 31 -22.04 -22.31 4.65
N GLY A 32 -22.36 -22.39 5.93
CA GLY A 32 -21.47 -22.04 7.03
C GLY A 32 -21.07 -20.55 7.03
N PRO A 33 -20.29 -20.11 8.03
CA PRO A 33 -19.76 -18.76 8.05
C PRO A 33 -18.84 -18.53 6.84
N PRO A 34 -18.84 -17.34 6.23
CA PRO A 34 -17.86 -17.01 5.19
C PRO A 34 -16.45 -17.18 5.76
N ALA A 35 -15.56 -17.79 4.96
CA ALA A 35 -14.18 -17.98 5.36
C ALA A 35 -13.52 -16.64 5.73
N PRO A 36 -12.65 -16.61 6.76
CA PRO A 36 -11.94 -15.40 7.11
C PRO A 36 -11.12 -14.90 5.92
N PRO A 37 -11.05 -13.58 5.68
CA PRO A 37 -10.26 -13.04 4.59
C PRO A 37 -8.80 -13.46 4.76
N LYS A 38 -8.18 -13.93 3.66
CA LYS A 38 -6.76 -14.33 3.66
C LYS A 38 -5.91 -13.17 4.19
N ALA A 39 -4.99 -13.48 5.11
CA ALA A 39 -4.05 -12.50 5.62
C ALA A 39 -3.27 -11.88 4.44
N ARG A 40 -3.23 -10.54 4.39
CA ARG A 40 -2.43 -9.82 3.40
C ARG A 40 -0.98 -9.81 3.88
N TYR A 41 -0.06 -10.19 3.01
CA TYR A 41 1.37 -10.16 3.27
C TYR A 41 2.04 -9.09 2.42
N CYS A 42 3.08 -8.46 2.96
CA CYS A 42 3.91 -7.54 2.21
C CYS A 42 4.62 -8.27 1.08
N LYS A 43 4.53 -7.76 -0.15
CA LYS A 43 5.22 -8.37 -1.30
C LYS A 43 6.75 -8.29 -1.19
N THR A 44 7.26 -7.31 -0.42
CA THR A 44 8.69 -7.04 -0.28
C THR A 44 9.32 -7.90 0.81
N CYS A 45 8.81 -7.84 2.04
CA CYS A 45 9.39 -8.56 3.17
C CYS A 45 8.62 -9.82 3.60
N ARG A 46 7.50 -10.15 2.94
CA ARG A 46 6.61 -11.29 3.26
C ARG A 46 6.06 -11.29 4.69
N ALA A 47 6.20 -10.20 5.44
CA ALA A 47 5.61 -10.05 6.76
C ALA A 47 4.09 -9.83 6.68
N PRO A 48 3.32 -10.23 7.71
CA PRO A 48 1.90 -9.91 7.82
C PRO A 48 1.69 -8.38 7.79
N MET A 49 0.73 -7.89 7.00
CA MET A 49 0.44 -6.45 6.87
C MET A 49 -0.24 -5.84 8.12
N LYS A 50 -0.52 -6.63 9.17
CA LYS A 50 -1.13 -6.12 10.41
C LYS A 50 -0.10 -5.25 11.14
N GLY A 51 -0.27 -3.93 11.10
CA GLY A 51 0.71 -2.97 11.63
C GLY A 51 1.94 -2.78 10.73
N HIS A 52 1.93 -3.30 9.51
CA HIS A 52 3.02 -3.18 8.55
C HIS A 52 2.46 -2.66 7.23
N SER A 53 2.72 -1.38 6.93
CA SER A 53 2.36 -0.81 5.63
C SER A 53 3.47 -1.06 4.62
N LYS A 54 3.14 -1.02 3.32
CA LYS A 54 4.13 -1.14 2.25
C LYS A 54 5.11 0.05 2.27
N ALA A 55 4.62 1.23 2.65
CA ALA A 55 5.42 2.45 2.72
C ALA A 55 6.45 2.38 3.86
N ASP A 56 6.06 1.78 4.99
CA ASP A 56 6.90 1.66 6.18
C ASP A 56 7.74 0.37 6.17
N CYS A 57 7.80 -0.32 5.04
CA CYS A 57 8.59 -1.53 4.92
C CYS A 57 10.08 -1.17 4.88
N ALA A 58 10.83 -1.62 5.88
CA ALA A 58 12.28 -1.41 6.00
C ALA A 58 13.08 -1.92 4.78
N LEU A 59 12.55 -2.91 4.06
CA LEU A 59 13.17 -3.44 2.83
C LEU A 59 12.68 -2.74 1.56
N SER A 60 11.87 -1.69 1.68
CA SER A 60 11.42 -0.93 0.52
C SER A 60 12.55 -0.06 -0.03
N LYS A 61 12.53 0.21 -1.34
CA LYS A 61 13.50 1.11 -2.01
C LYS A 61 13.44 2.56 -1.51
N ASN A 62 12.39 2.90 -0.78
CA ASN A 62 12.11 4.20 -0.21
C ASN A 62 12.22 4.19 1.32
N ALA A 63 12.68 3.09 1.91
CA ALA A 63 12.96 3.05 3.33
C ALA A 63 14.07 4.06 3.67
N PRO A 64 14.04 4.68 4.86
CA PRO A 64 15.03 5.68 5.26
C PRO A 64 16.47 5.22 5.00
N ALA A 65 16.82 4.01 5.44
CA ALA A 65 18.16 3.43 5.22
C ALA A 65 18.54 3.28 3.73
N ALA A 66 17.58 2.95 2.86
CA ALA A 66 17.83 2.83 1.43
C ALA A 66 17.97 4.20 0.74
N LEU A 67 17.40 5.26 1.31
CA LEU A 67 17.57 6.63 0.85
C LEU A 67 18.91 7.20 1.36
N GLU A 68 19.22 7.01 2.63
CA GLU A 68 20.50 7.41 3.24
C GLU A 68 21.69 6.80 2.49
N ALA A 69 21.63 5.52 2.13
CA ALA A 69 22.69 4.89 1.34
C ALA A 69 22.90 5.58 -0.02
N LYS A 70 21.82 6.01 -0.70
CA LYS A 70 21.94 6.74 -1.97
C LYS A 70 22.49 8.14 -1.77
N VAL A 71 22.08 8.81 -0.69
CA VAL A 71 22.59 10.14 -0.35
C VAL A 71 24.09 10.06 -0.07
N ALA A 72 24.53 9.09 0.74
CA ALA A 72 25.95 8.87 1.02
C ALA A 72 26.78 8.69 -0.27
N THR A 73 26.29 7.87 -1.22
CA THR A 73 26.99 7.71 -2.51
C THR A 73 27.07 9.01 -3.32
N CYS A 74 26.02 9.85 -3.27
CA CYS A 74 26.03 11.15 -3.95
C CYS A 74 26.98 12.13 -3.27
N GLU A 75 27.06 12.11 -1.94
CA GLU A 75 27.97 12.95 -1.15
C GLU A 75 29.43 12.59 -1.42
N GLU A 76 29.78 11.30 -1.48
CA GLU A 76 31.14 10.85 -1.83
C GLU A 76 31.57 11.34 -3.21
N VAL A 77 30.69 11.23 -4.22
CA VAL A 77 30.97 11.73 -5.57
C VAL A 77 31.12 13.25 -5.59
N ALA A 78 30.23 13.97 -4.89
CA ALA A 78 30.30 15.42 -4.81
C ALA A 78 31.61 15.90 -4.15
N LEU A 79 32.04 15.23 -3.08
CA LEU A 79 33.30 15.51 -2.41
C LEU A 79 34.48 15.25 -3.35
N ALA A 80 34.52 14.11 -4.04
CA ALA A 80 35.60 13.78 -4.97
C ALA A 80 35.72 14.80 -6.12
N VAL A 81 34.59 15.19 -6.72
CA VAL A 81 34.56 16.21 -7.78
C VAL A 81 35.03 17.57 -7.26
N HIS A 82 34.62 17.95 -6.05
CA HIS A 82 35.05 19.20 -5.44
C HIS A 82 36.56 19.20 -5.15
N THR A 83 37.10 18.10 -4.60
CA THR A 83 38.55 17.98 -4.35
C THR A 83 39.34 18.05 -5.66
N ASP A 84 38.91 17.35 -6.70
CA ASP A 84 39.55 17.38 -8.01
C ASP A 84 39.55 18.78 -8.62
N PHE A 85 38.42 19.49 -8.50
CA PHE A 85 38.30 20.87 -8.98
C PHE A 85 39.28 21.82 -8.26
N ILE A 86 39.36 21.73 -6.92
CA ILE A 86 40.26 22.57 -6.13
C ILE A 86 41.72 22.24 -6.45
N SER A 87 42.08 20.95 -6.55
CA SER A 87 43.44 20.53 -6.92
C SER A 87 43.87 21.11 -8.27
N ARG A 88 43.03 21.01 -9.30
CA ARG A 88 43.33 21.60 -10.62
C ARG A 88 43.54 23.11 -10.56
N ARG A 89 42.73 23.82 -9.77
CA ARG A 89 42.89 25.27 -9.58
C ARG A 89 44.18 25.64 -8.86
N ILE A 90 44.64 24.81 -7.93
CA ILE A 90 45.93 25.01 -7.26
C ILE A 90 47.06 24.80 -8.25
N ASP A 91 47.02 23.72 -9.02
CA ASP A 91 48.04 23.40 -10.03
C ASP A 91 48.16 24.53 -11.07
N GLU A 92 47.03 25.11 -11.51
CA GLU A 92 47.01 26.27 -12.41
C GLU A 92 47.70 27.51 -11.81
N VAL A 93 47.54 27.76 -10.51
CA VAL A 93 48.17 28.90 -9.84
C VAL A 93 49.66 28.66 -9.60
N VAL A 94 50.06 27.43 -9.25
CA VAL A 94 51.47 27.07 -9.03
C VAL A 94 52.28 27.06 -10.33
N ALA A 95 51.62 26.82 -11.47
CA ALA A 95 52.24 26.84 -12.79
C ALA A 95 52.48 28.26 -13.37
N LEU A 96 52.03 29.32 -12.69
CA LEU A 96 52.24 30.74 -13.04
C LEU A 96 53.40 31.35 -12.26
#